data_AF-A0A8H7NNU0-F1
#
_entry.id   AF-A0A8H7NNU0-F1
#
_cell.length_a   1.000
_cell.length_b   1.000
_cell.length_c   1.000
_cell.angle_alpha   90.00
_cell.angle_beta   90.00
_cell.angle_gamma   90.00
#
_symmetry.space_group_name_H-M   'P 1'
#
loop_
_entity.id
_entity.type
_entity.pdbx_description
1 polymer ?
#
loop_
_entity_poly.entity_id
_entity_poly.type
_entity_poly.pdbx_seq_one_letter_code
_entity_poly.pdbx_strand_id
1 'polypeptide(L)'
;MSEERSNLLSLRSGKRRKSVRPVISAPKQISSPIVHDDVGSGAPIPPLPESRAGAGNGPRPRPRPPPAPGGKTSEMVKRRYSSRFGQEYDASGLPPAVPAMPSLDKFDQHHHHPGNRPAGGAPVVDVKAIRDPNLVPDQYVTSVLSEATDEQILEYENGLHKLKIRARTDLQQNLLQNRTQFIKISKEAEKLKNEMHALRNLMAELKTNNTGLCE
;
A
#
# COMPACT_ATOMS: atom_id res chain seq x y z
N MET A 1 -47.10 -28.48 18.36
CA MET A 1 -47.27 -27.04 18.67
C MET A 1 -46.09 -26.32 18.04
N SER A 2 -46.36 -25.56 16.97
CA SER A 2 -45.40 -25.06 15.98
C SER A 2 -45.26 -23.56 16.07
N GLU A 3 -44.49 -23.02 16.99
CA GLU A 3 -44.08 -21.61 17.01
C GLU A 3 -42.72 -21.65 17.73
N GLU A 4 -41.57 -21.48 17.09
CA GLU A 4 -40.90 -20.18 16.95
C GLU A 4 -39.70 -20.36 15.97
N ARG A 5 -39.96 -20.24 14.65
CA ARG A 5 -38.93 -20.15 13.60
C ARG A 5 -39.02 -18.80 12.88
N SER A 6 -38.92 -17.69 13.61
CA SER A 6 -39.15 -16.38 12.99
C SER A 6 -38.31 -15.23 13.55
N ASN A 7 -37.08 -15.48 13.99
CA ASN A 7 -36.09 -14.43 14.22
C ASN A 7 -34.84 -14.63 13.34
N LEU A 8 -35.09 -14.78 12.03
CA LEU A 8 -34.12 -14.52 10.97
C LEU A 8 -33.82 -13.02 10.98
N LEU A 9 -32.79 -12.62 11.73
CA LEU A 9 -32.30 -11.23 11.76
C LEU A 9 -31.95 -10.78 10.34
N SER A 10 -32.80 -9.88 9.86
CA SER A 10 -32.78 -9.14 8.60
C SER A 10 -31.39 -8.64 8.20
N LEU A 11 -30.85 -9.21 7.12
CA LEU A 11 -29.72 -8.68 6.36
C LEU A 11 -30.20 -7.65 5.31
N ARG A 12 -30.99 -6.65 5.70
CA ARG A 12 -31.45 -5.60 4.79
C ARG A 12 -31.15 -4.19 5.28
N SER A 13 -30.28 -3.54 4.52
CA SER A 13 -30.15 -2.10 4.27
C SER A 13 -29.48 -1.22 5.34
N GLY A 14 -28.14 -1.27 5.34
CA GLY A 14 -27.30 -0.14 5.75
C GLY A 14 -27.09 0.81 4.56
N LYS A 15 -27.52 2.06 4.72
CA LYS A 15 -27.53 3.15 3.73
C LYS A 15 -26.17 3.36 3.06
N ARG A 16 -26.10 3.19 1.73
CA ARG A 16 -24.92 3.49 0.89
C ARG A 16 -24.55 4.97 1.03
N ARG A 17 -23.52 5.29 1.81
CA ARG A 17 -22.82 6.57 1.68
C ARG A 17 -21.98 6.47 0.40
N LYS A 18 -22.33 7.28 -0.61
CA LYS A 18 -21.50 7.48 -1.81
C LYS A 18 -20.10 7.86 -1.35
N SER A 19 -19.16 6.93 -1.49
CA SER A 19 -17.74 7.19 -1.32
C SER A 19 -17.32 8.16 -2.42
N VAL A 20 -17.24 9.44 -2.10
CA VAL A 20 -16.54 10.41 -2.94
C VAL A 20 -15.08 9.95 -2.94
N ARG A 21 -14.65 9.36 -4.06
CA ARG A 21 -13.29 8.89 -4.29
C ARG A 21 -12.39 10.14 -4.23
N PRO A 22 -11.36 10.21 -3.36
CA PRO A 22 -10.47 11.35 -3.36
C PRO A 22 -9.76 11.42 -4.71
N VAL A 23 -9.94 12.55 -5.41
CA VAL A 23 -9.23 12.84 -6.67
C VAL A 23 -7.82 13.27 -6.28
N ILE A 24 -6.87 12.37 -6.46
CA ILE A 24 -5.44 12.67 -6.30
C ILE A 24 -5.00 13.27 -7.62
N SER A 25 -4.87 14.60 -7.67
CA SER A 25 -4.35 15.29 -8.86
C SER A 25 -2.91 14.86 -9.13
N ALA A 26 -2.57 14.71 -10.41
CA ALA A 26 -1.25 14.31 -10.87
C ALA A 26 -0.14 15.29 -10.39
N PRO A 27 1.11 14.81 -10.23
CA PRO A 27 2.24 15.67 -9.85
C PRO A 27 2.47 16.73 -10.93
N LYS A 28 2.52 18.01 -10.52
CA LYS A 28 2.94 19.10 -11.42
C LYS A 28 4.41 18.88 -11.80
N GLN A 29 4.69 18.77 -13.09
CA GLN A 29 6.05 18.68 -13.60
C GLN A 29 6.78 20.01 -13.35
N ILE A 30 7.93 19.93 -12.68
CA ILE A 30 8.86 21.05 -12.50
C ILE A 30 9.69 21.11 -13.79
N SER A 31 9.14 21.71 -14.84
CA SER A 31 9.88 22.02 -16.06
C SER A 31 10.51 23.41 -15.91
N SER A 32 11.62 23.50 -15.17
CA SER A 32 12.57 24.62 -15.26
C SER A 32 13.92 24.20 -14.65
N PRO A 33 15.05 24.37 -15.36
CA PRO A 33 16.37 24.17 -14.78
C PRO A 33 16.65 25.28 -13.76
N ILE A 34 17.24 24.90 -12.63
CA ILE A 34 17.62 25.82 -11.54
C ILE A 34 18.68 26.78 -12.09
N VAL A 35 18.29 28.04 -12.32
CA VAL A 35 19.21 29.13 -12.59
C VAL A 35 19.56 29.76 -11.24
N HIS A 36 20.82 29.64 -10.84
CA HIS A 36 21.42 30.49 -9.84
C HIS A 36 21.63 31.88 -10.45
N ASP A 37 21.02 32.92 -9.90
CA ASP A 37 21.67 34.22 -9.61
C ASP A 37 20.66 35.27 -9.07
N ASP A 38 21.11 35.90 -7.98
CA ASP A 38 21.07 37.31 -7.57
C ASP A 38 19.83 38.25 -7.66
N VAL A 39 19.78 39.14 -6.66
CA VAL A 39 19.04 40.43 -6.48
C VAL A 39 17.51 40.48 -6.28
N GLY A 40 17.15 40.82 -5.04
CA GLY A 40 16.23 41.88 -4.59
C GLY A 40 15.04 42.35 -5.46
N SER A 41 13.83 42.14 -4.93
CA SER A 41 12.65 43.04 -4.91
C SER A 41 11.46 42.22 -4.38
N GLY A 42 10.67 42.58 -3.38
CA GLY A 42 10.12 43.90 -3.09
C GLY A 42 8.66 43.96 -3.56
N ALA A 43 7.72 43.26 -2.91
CA ALA A 43 6.27 43.55 -3.01
C ALA A 43 5.47 42.99 -1.81
N PRO A 44 4.39 43.65 -1.35
CA PRO A 44 3.79 43.46 -0.02
C PRO A 44 2.55 42.56 -0.01
N ILE A 45 2.33 41.85 1.11
CA ILE A 45 1.15 41.01 1.38
C ILE A 45 0.18 41.78 2.30
N PRO A 46 -1.16 41.79 2.07
CA PRO A 46 -2.11 42.44 2.96
C PRO A 46 -2.37 41.62 4.24
N PRO A 47 -2.67 42.24 5.40
CA PRO A 47 -2.88 41.50 6.64
C PRO A 47 -4.32 40.99 6.76
N LEU A 48 -4.50 39.75 7.23
CA LEU A 48 -5.76 39.25 7.80
C LEU A 48 -5.57 39.00 9.31
N PRO A 49 -6.64 39.16 10.12
CA PRO A 49 -6.53 39.45 11.53
C PRO A 49 -6.23 38.22 12.39
N GLU A 50 -5.53 38.54 13.47
CA GLU A 50 -5.10 37.68 14.57
C GLU A 50 -6.25 37.10 15.41
N SER A 51 -5.96 35.91 15.95
CA SER A 51 -6.32 35.47 17.30
C SER A 51 -7.76 35.03 17.60
N ARG A 52 -7.91 33.72 17.80
CA ARG A 52 -8.47 33.23 19.07
C ARG A 52 -7.95 31.85 19.44
N ALA A 53 -7.04 31.83 20.40
CA ALA A 53 -6.81 30.69 21.27
C ALA A 53 -8.10 30.43 22.09
N GLY A 54 -8.46 29.15 22.26
CA GLY A 54 -9.63 28.78 23.05
C GLY A 54 -9.73 27.26 23.27
N ALA A 55 -9.22 26.83 24.42
CA ALA A 55 -9.73 25.76 25.28
C ALA A 55 -10.08 24.37 24.69
N GLY A 56 -9.26 23.39 25.06
CA GLY A 56 -9.65 22.14 25.73
C GLY A 56 -10.89 21.38 25.27
N ASN A 57 -10.67 20.27 24.54
CA ASN A 57 -11.28 18.97 24.85
C ASN A 57 -10.70 17.88 23.92
N GLY A 58 -9.75 17.10 24.42
CA GLY A 58 -9.27 15.89 23.76
C GLY A 58 -9.09 14.77 24.80
N PRO A 59 -9.62 13.56 24.56
CA PRO A 59 -9.67 12.51 25.59
C PRO A 59 -8.28 11.97 25.91
N ARG A 60 -7.96 11.87 27.21
CA ARG A 60 -6.70 11.29 27.72
C ARG A 60 -6.56 9.81 27.30
N PRO A 61 -5.34 9.32 26.99
CA PRO A 61 -5.13 7.92 26.61
C PRO A 61 -5.32 6.99 27.82
N ARG A 62 -6.14 5.94 27.67
CA ARG A 62 -6.36 4.91 28.70
C ARG A 62 -5.15 3.96 28.77
N PRO A 63 -4.72 3.52 29.98
CA PRO A 63 -3.70 2.50 30.13
C PRO A 63 -4.19 1.15 29.60
N ARG A 64 -3.29 0.42 28.92
CA ARG A 64 -3.55 -0.87 28.28
C ARG A 64 -3.70 -1.97 29.35
N PRO A 65 -4.75 -2.81 29.30
CA PRO A 65 -4.90 -3.91 30.25
C PRO A 65 -3.84 -5.00 30.02
N PRO A 66 -3.41 -5.72 31.07
CA PRO A 66 -2.45 -6.81 30.95
C PRO A 66 -3.01 -7.97 30.12
N PRO A 67 -2.15 -8.74 29.43
CA PRO A 67 -2.58 -9.83 28.57
C PRO A 67 -3.28 -10.93 29.40
N ALA A 68 -4.54 -11.20 29.07
CA ALA A 68 -5.29 -12.30 29.68
C ALA A 68 -4.65 -13.66 29.30
N PRO A 69 -4.30 -14.52 30.26
CA PRO A 69 -3.78 -15.84 29.97
C PRO A 69 -4.91 -16.70 29.39
N GLY A 70 -4.72 -17.20 28.16
CA GLY A 70 -5.63 -18.17 27.54
C GLY A 70 -6.66 -17.61 26.53
N GLY A 71 -6.33 -16.53 25.80
CA GLY A 71 -7.23 -16.00 24.76
C GLY A 71 -7.40 -16.90 23.52
N LYS A 72 -8.45 -16.64 22.73
CA LYS A 72 -8.90 -17.32 21.49
C LYS A 72 -7.80 -17.69 20.47
N THR A 73 -6.67 -16.99 20.51
CA THR A 73 -5.49 -17.31 19.71
C THR A 73 -4.84 -18.62 20.15
N SER A 74 -4.77 -18.88 21.45
CA SER A 74 -4.28 -20.13 22.04
C SER A 74 -5.15 -21.31 21.61
N GLU A 75 -6.47 -21.14 21.63
CA GLU A 75 -7.42 -22.17 21.17
C GLU A 75 -7.29 -22.44 19.66
N MET A 76 -7.13 -21.39 18.85
CA MET A 76 -6.92 -21.52 17.40
C MET A 76 -5.61 -22.23 17.08
N VAL A 77 -4.54 -21.95 17.82
CA VAL A 77 -3.25 -22.63 17.71
C VAL A 77 -3.42 -24.09 18.11
N LYS A 78 -4.02 -24.38 19.27
CA LYS A 78 -4.25 -25.74 19.76
C LYS A 78 -5.08 -26.57 18.76
N ARG A 79 -6.11 -25.98 18.15
CA ARG A 79 -6.92 -26.62 17.11
C ARG A 79 -6.12 -26.91 15.83
N ARG A 80 -5.30 -25.97 15.35
CA ARG A 80 -4.46 -26.15 14.15
C ARG A 80 -3.37 -27.22 14.32
N TYR A 81 -2.85 -27.38 15.53
CA TYR A 81 -1.86 -28.41 15.84
C TYR A 81 -2.50 -29.76 16.21
N SER A 82 -3.69 -29.76 16.83
CA SER A 82 -4.44 -30.98 17.14
C SER A 82 -5.00 -31.69 15.90
N SER A 83 -5.32 -30.96 14.83
CA SER A 83 -5.79 -31.56 13.57
C SER A 83 -4.69 -32.25 12.77
N ARG A 84 -3.41 -32.15 13.18
CA ARG A 84 -2.28 -32.82 12.52
C ARG A 84 -1.87 -34.14 13.16
N PHE A 85 -2.34 -34.43 14.37
CA PHE A 85 -1.94 -35.63 15.12
C PHE A 85 -3.03 -36.72 15.20
N GLY A 86 -4.15 -36.57 14.48
CA GLY A 86 -5.26 -37.52 14.50
C GLY A 86 -5.75 -37.99 13.12
N GLN A 87 -5.04 -37.67 12.03
CA GLN A 87 -5.28 -38.34 10.74
C GLN A 87 -4.36 -39.55 10.66
N GLU A 88 -4.83 -40.65 11.24
CA GLU A 88 -4.38 -41.97 10.85
C GLU A 88 -4.58 -42.11 9.34
N TYR A 89 -3.50 -42.40 8.63
CA TYR A 89 -3.50 -42.65 7.21
C TYR A 89 -4.17 -44.01 6.98
N ASP A 90 -5.48 -44.01 6.72
CA ASP A 90 -6.16 -45.19 6.20
C ASP A 90 -5.71 -45.38 4.74
N ALA A 91 -4.83 -46.36 4.53
CA ALA A 91 -4.28 -46.74 3.24
C ALA A 91 -5.26 -47.62 2.43
N SER A 92 -6.56 -47.30 2.44
CA SER A 92 -7.57 -48.04 1.67
C SER A 92 -8.75 -47.16 1.22
N GLY A 93 -8.57 -46.38 0.16
CA GLY A 93 -9.68 -45.65 -0.46
C GLY A 93 -9.35 -45.16 -1.86
N LEU A 94 -10.08 -45.67 -2.86
CA LEU A 94 -9.94 -45.33 -4.28
C LEU A 94 -9.97 -43.80 -4.52
N PRO A 95 -9.24 -43.29 -5.54
CA PRO A 95 -9.34 -41.87 -5.90
C PRO A 95 -10.72 -41.55 -6.50
N PRO A 96 -11.33 -40.39 -6.18
CA PRO A 96 -12.60 -39.98 -6.77
C PRO A 96 -12.44 -39.67 -8.27
N ALA A 97 -13.42 -40.09 -9.06
CA ALA A 97 -13.45 -39.90 -10.52
C ALA A 97 -13.53 -38.41 -10.90
N VAL A 98 -12.63 -37.96 -11.77
CA VAL A 98 -12.60 -36.59 -12.30
C VAL A 98 -13.48 -36.45 -13.54
N PRO A 99 -14.21 -35.33 -13.73
CA PRO A 99 -15.04 -35.08 -14.90
C PRO A 99 -14.22 -34.65 -16.13
N ALA A 100 -14.68 -35.05 -17.32
CA ALA A 100 -14.00 -34.80 -18.59
C ALA A 100 -14.13 -33.34 -19.07
N MET A 101 -13.04 -32.80 -19.62
CA MET A 101 -12.93 -31.40 -20.09
C MET A 101 -13.28 -31.26 -21.59
N PRO A 102 -13.86 -30.13 -22.03
CA PRO A 102 -14.22 -29.89 -23.44
C PRO A 102 -13.03 -29.49 -24.33
N SER A 103 -13.12 -29.79 -25.65
CA SER A 103 -12.03 -29.55 -26.63
C SER A 103 -11.88 -28.07 -27.03
N LEU A 104 -10.62 -27.68 -27.31
CA LEU A 104 -10.15 -26.30 -27.42
C LEU A 104 -9.75 -25.92 -28.86
N ASP A 105 -10.54 -26.31 -29.87
CA ASP A 105 -10.16 -26.15 -31.29
C ASP A 105 -10.37 -24.72 -31.87
N LYS A 106 -10.75 -23.72 -31.06
CA LYS A 106 -11.27 -22.44 -31.58
C LYS A 106 -10.49 -21.17 -31.20
N PHE A 107 -9.31 -21.28 -30.59
CA PHE A 107 -8.56 -20.11 -30.10
C PHE A 107 -7.28 -19.78 -30.88
N ASP A 108 -7.25 -20.05 -32.17
CA ASP A 108 -6.13 -19.63 -33.03
C ASP A 108 -6.48 -18.38 -33.82
N GLN A 109 -6.26 -17.19 -33.25
CA GLN A 109 -5.80 -16.04 -34.03
C GLN A 109 -5.29 -14.88 -33.18
N HIS A 110 -4.11 -14.38 -33.58
CA HIS A 110 -3.42 -13.14 -33.20
C HIS A 110 -2.35 -13.25 -32.09
N HIS A 111 -1.22 -13.89 -32.42
CA HIS A 111 0.02 -13.80 -31.66
C HIS A 111 0.87 -12.60 -32.11
N HIS A 112 0.96 -11.58 -31.25
CA HIS A 112 2.12 -10.69 -31.23
C HIS A 112 3.15 -11.30 -30.28
N HIS A 113 4.17 -11.95 -30.84
CA HIS A 113 5.23 -12.60 -30.07
C HIS A 113 6.15 -11.57 -29.39
N PRO A 114 6.25 -11.54 -28.05
CA PRO A 114 7.33 -10.84 -27.39
C PRO A 114 8.57 -11.74 -27.44
N GLY A 115 9.59 -11.30 -28.18
CA GLY A 115 11.01 -11.65 -27.93
C GLY A 115 11.39 -13.12 -28.07
N ASN A 116 11.92 -13.46 -29.24
CA ASN A 116 12.99 -14.44 -29.53
C ASN A 116 13.44 -15.34 -28.35
N ARG A 117 12.60 -16.28 -27.93
CA ARG A 117 13.01 -17.40 -27.10
C ARG A 117 13.46 -18.54 -28.01
N PRO A 118 14.57 -19.23 -27.72
CA PRO A 118 14.84 -20.51 -28.34
C PRO A 118 13.68 -21.45 -27.99
N ALA A 119 13.08 -22.06 -29.01
CA ALA A 119 12.02 -23.04 -28.85
C ALA A 119 12.45 -24.11 -27.82
N GLY A 120 11.62 -24.32 -26.79
CA GLY A 120 11.93 -25.24 -25.68
C GLY A 120 12.73 -24.69 -24.49
N GLY A 121 12.96 -23.37 -24.41
CA GLY A 121 13.55 -22.75 -23.21
C GLY A 121 12.59 -22.70 -22.03
N ALA A 122 13.06 -23.07 -20.82
CA ALA A 122 12.25 -23.03 -19.61
C ALA A 122 11.64 -21.62 -19.37
N PRO A 123 10.37 -21.54 -18.92
CA PRO A 123 9.69 -20.27 -18.67
C PRO A 123 10.38 -19.49 -17.54
N VAL A 124 11.05 -18.39 -17.91
CA VAL A 124 11.62 -17.40 -16.99
C VAL A 124 10.61 -16.28 -16.73
N VAL A 125 10.51 -15.85 -15.46
CA VAL A 125 9.69 -14.71 -15.03
C VAL A 125 10.32 -13.40 -15.52
N ASP A 126 9.69 -12.73 -16.48
CA ASP A 126 10.11 -11.39 -16.90
C ASP A 126 9.47 -10.31 -16.01
N VAL A 127 10.30 -9.77 -15.11
CA VAL A 127 9.90 -8.72 -14.17
C VAL A 127 9.50 -7.43 -14.89
N LYS A 128 10.02 -7.16 -16.09
CA LYS A 128 9.68 -5.93 -16.84
C LYS A 128 8.26 -6.03 -17.39
N ALA A 129 7.95 -7.11 -18.12
CA ALA A 129 6.60 -7.36 -18.62
C ALA A 129 5.54 -7.33 -17.50
N ILE A 130 5.82 -7.93 -16.34
CA ILE A 130 4.88 -7.98 -15.19
C ILE A 130 4.65 -6.60 -14.54
N ARG A 131 5.55 -5.64 -14.73
CA ARG A 131 5.41 -4.28 -14.21
C ARG A 131 4.60 -3.37 -15.13
N ASP A 132 4.35 -3.78 -16.36
CA ASP A 132 3.64 -2.95 -17.33
C ASP A 132 2.16 -2.81 -16.95
N PRO A 133 1.62 -1.58 -16.83
CA PRO A 133 0.24 -1.37 -16.40
C PRO A 133 -0.80 -1.81 -17.43
N ASN A 134 -0.38 -1.97 -18.69
CA ASN A 134 -1.23 -2.41 -19.80
C ASN A 134 -1.08 -3.92 -20.09
N LEU A 135 -0.39 -4.66 -19.22
CA LEU A 135 -0.22 -6.10 -19.40
C LEU A 135 -1.57 -6.81 -19.34
N VAL A 136 -1.86 -7.65 -20.34
CA VAL A 136 -2.97 -8.60 -20.31
C VAL A 136 -2.44 -9.92 -19.74
N PRO A 137 -2.78 -10.28 -18.48
CA PRO A 137 -2.14 -11.40 -17.79
C PRO A 137 -2.37 -12.73 -18.49
N ASP A 138 -3.59 -12.97 -18.95
CA ASP A 138 -3.99 -14.24 -19.56
C ASP A 138 -3.19 -14.50 -20.85
N GLN A 139 -3.11 -13.51 -21.75
CA GLN A 139 -2.33 -13.61 -22.99
C GLN A 139 -0.84 -13.80 -22.71
N TYR A 140 -0.31 -13.08 -21.72
CA TYR A 140 1.10 -13.19 -21.34
C TYR A 140 1.42 -14.60 -20.83
N VAL A 141 0.62 -15.14 -19.90
CA VAL A 141 0.83 -16.47 -19.34
C VAL A 141 0.67 -17.55 -20.41
N THR A 142 -0.34 -17.45 -21.27
CA THR A 142 -0.53 -18.39 -22.39
C THR A 142 0.68 -18.37 -23.32
N SER A 143 1.23 -17.20 -23.66
CA SER A 143 2.43 -17.11 -24.52
C SER A 143 3.71 -17.64 -23.85
N VAL A 144 3.80 -17.54 -22.52
CA VAL A 144 4.99 -17.97 -21.76
C VAL A 144 4.96 -19.47 -21.45
N LEU A 145 3.77 -20.04 -21.28
CA LEU A 145 3.56 -21.44 -20.88
C LEU A 145 3.12 -22.36 -22.03
N SER A 146 2.95 -21.86 -23.26
CA SER A 146 2.46 -22.65 -24.40
C SER A 146 3.31 -23.89 -24.73
N GLU A 147 4.61 -23.84 -24.47
CA GLU A 147 5.57 -24.94 -24.69
C GLU A 147 6.15 -25.51 -23.38
N ALA A 148 5.61 -25.10 -22.22
CA ALA A 148 6.18 -25.45 -20.92
C ALA A 148 5.70 -26.83 -20.42
N THR A 149 6.58 -27.56 -19.74
CA THR A 149 6.22 -28.81 -19.03
C THR A 149 5.59 -28.55 -17.67
N ASP A 150 4.89 -29.52 -17.08
CA ASP A 150 4.26 -29.40 -15.76
C ASP A 150 5.26 -28.98 -14.66
N GLU A 151 6.47 -29.55 -14.68
CA GLU A 151 7.53 -29.19 -13.73
C GLU A 151 7.97 -27.74 -13.89
N GLN A 152 8.10 -27.27 -15.13
CA GLN A 152 8.45 -25.89 -15.45
C GLN A 152 7.35 -24.90 -15.06
N ILE A 153 6.08 -25.32 -15.15
CA ILE A 153 4.93 -24.52 -14.69
C ILE A 153 5.01 -24.32 -13.17
N LEU A 154 5.30 -25.38 -12.40
CA LEU A 154 5.46 -25.28 -10.95
C LEU A 154 6.64 -24.39 -10.55
N GLU A 155 7.76 -24.49 -11.27
CA GLU A 155 8.91 -23.62 -11.04
C GLU A 155 8.59 -22.16 -11.35
N TYR A 156 7.88 -21.90 -12.46
CA TYR A 156 7.44 -20.57 -12.84
C TYR A 156 6.47 -19.97 -11.80
N GLU A 157 5.50 -20.76 -11.32
CA GLU A 157 4.59 -20.35 -10.24
C GLU A 157 5.35 -19.97 -8.96
N ASN A 158 6.33 -20.80 -8.57
CA ASN A 158 7.17 -20.53 -7.41
C ASN A 158 8.01 -19.25 -7.61
N GLY A 159 8.52 -19.03 -8.83
CA GLY A 159 9.18 -17.79 -9.23
C GLY A 159 8.28 -16.56 -9.05
N LEU A 160 7.05 -16.63 -9.54
CA LEU A 160 6.05 -15.57 -9.35
C LEU A 160 5.73 -15.34 -7.88
N HIS A 161 5.60 -16.41 -7.09
CA HIS A 161 5.32 -16.31 -5.67
C HIS A 161 6.45 -15.61 -4.90
N LYS A 162 7.70 -15.97 -5.20
CA LYS A 162 8.90 -15.31 -4.65
C LYS A 162 8.95 -13.84 -5.04
N LEU A 163 8.67 -13.51 -6.31
CA LEU A 163 8.64 -12.14 -6.79
C LEU A 163 7.56 -11.31 -6.08
N LYS A 164 6.37 -11.87 -5.89
CA LYS A 164 5.27 -11.24 -5.13
C LYS A 164 5.68 -10.91 -3.70
N ILE A 165 6.32 -11.87 -3.00
CA ILE A 165 6.80 -11.65 -1.63
C ILE A 165 7.86 -10.54 -1.62
N ARG A 166 8.83 -10.61 -2.53
CA ARG A 166 9.90 -9.60 -2.63
C ARG A 166 9.34 -8.21 -2.90
N ALA A 167 8.43 -8.07 -3.87
CA ALA A 167 7.79 -6.80 -4.21
C ALA A 167 6.99 -6.24 -3.04
N ARG A 168 6.29 -7.10 -2.28
CA ARG A 168 5.56 -6.69 -1.07
C ARG A 168 6.51 -6.13 0.00
N THR A 169 7.60 -6.85 0.28
CA THR A 169 8.59 -6.42 1.27
C THR A 169 9.27 -5.12 0.85
N ASP A 170 9.65 -5.00 -0.41
CA ASP A 170 10.27 -3.80 -0.98
C ASP A 170 9.33 -2.59 -0.87
N LEU A 171 8.06 -2.76 -1.23
CA LEU A 171 7.06 -1.70 -1.08
C LEU A 171 6.90 -1.27 0.39
N GLN A 172 6.86 -2.23 1.32
CA GLN A 172 6.77 -1.93 2.75
C GLN A 172 7.99 -1.15 3.24
N GLN A 173 9.19 -1.58 2.87
CA GLN A 173 10.43 -0.91 3.25
C GLN A 173 10.49 0.51 2.66
N ASN A 174 10.18 0.67 1.37
CA ASN A 174 10.15 1.95 0.69
C ASN A 174 9.16 2.92 1.34
N LEU A 175 7.94 2.46 1.65
CA LEU A 175 6.95 3.29 2.35
C LEU A 175 7.41 3.69 3.76
N LEU A 176 8.03 2.78 4.52
CA LEU A 176 8.54 3.08 5.86
C LEU A 176 9.71 4.07 5.82
N GLN A 177 10.62 3.92 4.86
CA GLN A 177 11.73 4.86 4.64
C GLN A 177 11.20 6.24 4.26
N ASN A 178 10.31 6.33 3.25
CA ASN A 178 9.69 7.59 2.83
C ASN A 178 8.94 8.25 3.99
N ARG A 179 8.16 7.49 4.75
CA ARG A 179 7.45 8.00 5.94
C ARG A 179 8.42 8.57 6.98
N THR A 180 9.55 7.90 7.20
CA THR A 180 10.57 8.36 8.15
C THR A 180 11.26 9.63 7.65
N GLN A 181 11.59 9.70 6.36
CA GLN A 181 12.17 10.89 5.74
C GLN A 181 11.21 12.08 5.81
N PHE A 182 9.92 11.87 5.49
CA PHE A 182 8.90 12.90 5.61
C PHE A 182 8.85 13.48 7.03
N ILE A 183 8.88 12.62 8.06
CA ILE A 183 8.90 13.07 9.45
C ILE A 183 10.17 13.86 9.77
N LYS A 184 11.35 13.42 9.30
CA LYS A 184 12.61 14.14 9.52
C LYS A 184 12.59 15.53 8.89
N ILE A 185 12.24 15.60 7.60
CA ILE A 185 12.14 16.86 6.86
C ILE A 185 11.11 17.77 7.51
N SER A 186 9.97 17.24 7.94
CA SER A 186 8.93 18.03 8.63
C SER A 186 9.47 18.65 9.93
N LYS A 187 10.24 17.88 10.73
CA LYS A 187 10.86 18.40 11.95
C LYS A 187 11.92 19.46 11.69
N GLU A 188 12.75 19.26 10.65
CA GLU A 188 13.75 20.26 10.26
C GLU A 188 13.10 21.54 9.76
N ALA A 189 12.01 21.44 8.98
CA ALA A 189 11.22 22.59 8.55
C ALA A 189 10.58 23.33 9.74
N GLU A 190 10.06 22.61 10.74
CA GLU A 190 9.55 23.22 11.98
C GLU A 190 10.65 23.93 12.76
N LYS A 191 11.84 23.32 12.88
CA LYS A 191 13.00 23.95 13.52
C LYS A 191 13.40 25.24 12.80
N LEU A 192 13.56 25.19 11.48
CA LEU A 192 13.90 26.35 10.67
C LEU A 192 12.86 27.46 10.81
N LYS A 193 11.57 27.11 10.82
CA LYS A 193 10.49 28.07 11.06
C LYS A 193 10.65 28.77 12.42
N ASN A 194 10.95 28.03 13.48
CA ASN A 194 11.13 28.60 14.82
C ASN A 194 12.36 29.53 14.88
N GLU A 195 13.47 29.14 14.25
CA GLU A 195 14.68 29.97 14.18
C GLU A 195 14.44 31.27 13.39
N MET A 196 13.72 31.21 12.27
CA MET A 196 13.34 32.39 11.49
C MET A 196 12.38 33.32 12.25
N HIS A 197 11.46 32.77 13.04
CA HIS A 197 10.63 33.57 13.93
C HIS A 197 11.45 34.24 15.04
N ALA A 198 12.40 33.53 15.66
CA ALA A 198 13.30 34.11 16.65
C ALA A 198 14.16 35.24 16.04
N LEU A 199 14.71 35.04 14.85
CA LEU A 199 15.46 36.08 14.13
C LEU A 199 14.59 37.31 13.83
N ARG A 200 13.34 37.11 13.38
CA ARG A 200 12.40 38.22 13.17
C ARG A 200 12.12 39.00 14.46
N ASN A 201 11.93 38.31 15.58
CA ASN A 201 11.68 38.95 16.86
C ASN A 201 12.91 39.78 17.30
N LEU A 202 14.11 39.23 17.19
CA LEU A 202 15.36 39.95 17.49
C LEU A 202 15.55 41.18 16.59
N MET A 203 15.24 41.08 15.30
CA MET A 203 15.27 42.23 14.38
C MET A 203 14.22 43.29 14.76
N ALA A 204 13.03 42.86 15.21
CA ALA A 204 12.00 43.78 15.67
C ALA A 204 12.42 44.52 16.94
N GLU A 205 12.97 43.82 17.94
CA GLU A 205 13.49 44.41 19.18
C GLU A 205 14.64 45.39 18.92
N LEU A 206 15.57 45.04 18.01
CA LEU A 206 16.65 45.93 17.61
C LEU A 206 16.10 47.20 16.96
N LYS A 207 15.09 47.06 16.08
CA LYS A 207 14.44 48.19 15.43
C LYS A 207 13.74 49.10 16.44
N THR A 208 12.98 48.53 17.40
CA THR A 208 12.28 49.33 18.42
C THR A 208 13.25 50.07 19.35
N ASN A 209 14.34 49.42 19.76
CA ASN A 209 15.36 50.06 20.59
C ASN A 209 16.07 51.20 19.86
N ASN A 210 16.36 51.03 18.56
CA ASN A 210 17.02 52.05 17.77
C ASN A 210 16.08 53.25 17.51
N THR A 211 14.80 53.01 17.20
CA THR A 211 13.83 54.11 17.04
C THR A 211 13.54 54.84 18.34
N GLY A 212 13.52 54.12 19.48
CA GLY A 212 13.31 54.72 20.80
C GLY A 212 14.51 55.50 21.36
N LEU A 213 15.69 55.38 20.74
CA LEU A 213 16.87 56.19 21.07
C LEU A 213 16.95 57.50 20.26
N CYS A 214 16.05 57.70 19.29
CA CYS A 214 16.00 58.89 18.42
C CYS A 214 14.81 59.83 18.73
N GLU A 215 14.01 59.52 19.76
CA GLU A 215 13.08 60.46 20.42
C GLU A 215 13.68 60.94 21.75
#